data_AF-A0A6N2DIV2-F1
#
_entry.id   AF-A0A6N2DIV2-F1
#
_cell.length_a   1.000
_cell.length_b   1.000
_cell.length_c   1.000
_cell.angle_alpha   90.00
_cell.angle_beta   90.00
_cell.angle_gamma   90.00
#
_symmetry.space_group_name_H-M   'P 1'
#
loop_
_entity.id
_entity.type
_entity.pdbx_description
1 polymer ?
#
loop_
_entity_poly.entity_id
_entity_poly.type
_entity_poly.pdbx_seq_one_letter_code
_entity_poly.pdbx_strand_id
1 'polypeptide(L)'
;MTDHAANPSSSMPDEPSGAIGYAEALAELESILRELEGSDVDVDHLADRVARAAQLIAVCRDRISGARVQIDEVLADLDAVVPPVQTSPGEPT
;
A
#
# COMPACT_ATOMS: atom_id res chain seq x y z
N MET A 1 24.65 -25.93 2.38
CA MET A 1 23.31 -26.43 2.03
C MET A 1 22.44 -26.19 3.25
N THR A 2 21.96 -24.96 3.38
CA THR A 2 21.10 -24.52 4.49
C THR A 2 19.85 -23.97 3.84
N ASP A 3 18.81 -24.78 3.84
CA ASP A 3 17.44 -24.40 3.51
C ASP A 3 17.03 -23.23 4.40
N HIS A 4 16.92 -22.05 3.80
CA HIS A 4 16.25 -20.92 4.42
C HIS A 4 14.76 -21.13 4.19
N ALA A 5 14.10 -21.72 5.19
CA ALA A 5 12.67 -21.89 5.22
C ALA A 5 11.99 -20.54 4.91
N ALA A 6 11.28 -20.50 3.78
CA ALA A 6 10.31 -19.46 3.51
C ALA A 6 9.30 -19.43 4.67
N ASN A 7 9.14 -18.27 5.29
CA ASN A 7 8.11 -18.01 6.29
C ASN A 7 6.87 -17.45 5.57
N PRO A 8 5.77 -18.22 5.39
CA PRO A 8 4.54 -17.71 4.78
C PRO A 8 3.60 -17.18 5.86
N SER A 9 4.02 -16.17 6.63
CA SER A 9 3.16 -15.54 7.65
C SER A 9 3.02 -14.06 7.41
N SER A 10 2.12 -13.70 6.49
CA SER A 10 1.37 -12.43 6.49
C SER A 10 0.18 -12.56 5.52
N SER A 11 -0.76 -13.45 5.87
CA SER A 11 -2.09 -13.46 5.26
C SER A 11 -2.94 -12.38 5.94
N MET A 12 -2.87 -11.15 5.43
CA MET A 12 -4.01 -10.23 5.50
C MET A 12 -4.92 -10.55 4.31
N PRO A 13 -6.25 -10.47 4.44
CA PRO A 13 -7.15 -10.82 3.36
C PRO A 13 -7.09 -9.75 2.26
N ASP A 14 -6.34 -10.05 1.21
CA ASP A 14 -6.62 -9.54 -0.12
C ASP A 14 -8.03 -10.00 -0.52
N GLU A 15 -8.95 -9.06 -0.78
CA GLU A 15 -9.83 -9.00 -1.98
C GLU A 15 -10.82 -7.82 -1.85
N PRO A 16 -11.06 -7.09 -2.94
CA PRO A 16 -12.20 -7.45 -3.79
C PRO A 16 -11.72 -7.92 -5.17
N SER A 17 -12.30 -9.04 -5.57
CA SER A 17 -12.04 -9.76 -6.81
C SER A 17 -12.10 -8.82 -8.03
N GLY A 18 -10.96 -8.60 -8.67
CA GLY A 18 -10.82 -7.85 -9.93
C GLY A 18 -9.79 -6.72 -9.93
N ALA A 19 -9.40 -6.20 -8.76
CA ALA A 19 -8.40 -5.14 -8.63
C ALA A 19 -7.10 -5.68 -8.04
N ILE A 20 -5.98 -5.45 -8.73
CA ILE A 20 -4.66 -5.95 -8.30
C ILE A 20 -4.31 -5.48 -6.88
N GLY A 21 -3.63 -6.34 -6.12
CA GLY A 21 -3.12 -6.01 -4.79
C GLY A 21 -1.96 -5.02 -4.85
N TYR A 22 -1.65 -4.33 -3.73
CA TYR A 22 -0.49 -3.43 -3.67
C TYR A 22 0.83 -4.16 -3.95
N ALA A 23 1.00 -5.36 -3.37
CA ALA A 23 2.19 -6.17 -3.55
C ALA A 23 2.36 -6.65 -5.01
N GLU A 24 1.26 -7.03 -5.64
CA GLU A 24 1.25 -7.43 -7.06
C GLU A 24 1.55 -6.25 -7.97
N ALA A 25 0.96 -5.08 -7.71
CA ALA A 25 1.25 -3.85 -8.44
C ALA A 25 2.73 -3.48 -8.37
N LEU A 26 3.33 -3.63 -7.19
CA LEU A 26 4.75 -3.36 -6.97
C LEU A 26 5.65 -4.37 -7.71
N ALA A 27 5.32 -5.66 -7.64
CA ALA A 27 6.06 -6.70 -8.35
C ALA A 27 6.02 -6.49 -9.88
N GLU A 28 4.87 -6.08 -10.41
CA GLU A 28 4.74 -5.76 -11.84
C GLU A 28 5.55 -4.51 -12.22
N LEU A 29 5.54 -3.46 -11.38
CA LEU A 29 6.39 -2.27 -11.59
C LEU A 29 7.87 -2.62 -11.65
N GLU A 30 8.36 -3.49 -10.77
CA GLU A 30 9.75 -3.96 -10.80
C GLU A 30 10.08 -4.76 -12.08
N SER A 31 9.11 -5.52 -12.59
CA SER A 31 9.27 -6.22 -13.88
C SER A 31 9.38 -5.24 -15.03
N ILE A 32 8.49 -4.24 -15.07
CA ILE A 32 8.52 -3.18 -16.08
C ILE A 32 9.86 -2.44 -16.03
N LEU A 33 10.34 -2.07 -14.84
CA LEU A 33 11.63 -1.38 -14.70
C LEU A 33 12.78 -2.21 -15.28
N ARG A 34 12.84 -3.51 -14.95
CA ARG A 34 13.85 -4.42 -15.49
C ARG A 34 13.79 -4.55 -17.01
N GLU A 35 12.59 -4.56 -17.58
CA GLU A 35 12.43 -4.58 -19.03
C GLU A 35 12.93 -3.29 -19.67
N LEU A 36 12.60 -2.13 -19.10
CA LEU A 36 13.00 -0.81 -19.62
C LEU A 36 14.52 -0.56 -19.56
N GLU A 37 15.21 -1.18 -18.61
CA GLU A 37 16.68 -1.13 -18.48
C GLU A 37 17.40 -2.06 -19.49
N GLY A 38 16.66 -2.91 -20.20
CA GLY A 38 17.20 -3.79 -21.23
C GLY A 38 17.71 -3.04 -22.47
N SER A 39 18.78 -3.55 -23.09
CA SER A 39 19.44 -2.90 -24.23
C SER A 39 18.71 -3.02 -25.57
N ASP A 40 17.60 -3.77 -25.64
CA ASP A 40 16.92 -4.16 -26.89
C ASP A 40 15.42 -3.76 -26.88
N VAL A 41 15.11 -2.63 -26.23
CA VAL A 41 13.72 -2.17 -26.08
C VAL A 41 13.34 -1.21 -27.21
N ASP A 42 12.27 -1.58 -27.92
CA ASP A 42 11.62 -0.73 -28.92
C ASP A 42 10.91 0.47 -28.25
N VAL A 43 10.99 1.65 -28.85
CA VAL A 43 10.37 2.89 -28.35
C VAL A 43 8.85 2.76 -28.23
N ASP A 44 8.20 2.06 -29.15
CA ASP A 44 6.75 1.83 -29.09
C ASP A 44 6.39 0.94 -27.88
N HIS A 45 7.21 -0.08 -27.61
CA HIS A 45 7.06 -0.93 -26.42
C HIS A 45 7.34 -0.14 -25.13
N LEU A 46 8.27 0.82 -25.16
CA LEU A 46 8.58 1.69 -24.03
C LEU A 46 7.34 2.51 -23.62
N ALA A 47 6.61 3.07 -24.60
CA ALA A 47 5.42 3.88 -24.34
C ALA A 47 4.31 3.07 -23.65
N ASP A 48 4.04 1.85 -24.14
CA ASP A 48 3.05 0.94 -23.55
C ASP A 48 3.42 0.55 -22.11
N ARG A 49 4.70 0.26 -21.87
CA ARG A 49 5.20 -0.12 -20.54
C ARG A 49 5.14 1.03 -19.54
N VAL A 50 5.46 2.24 -19.97
CA VAL A 50 5.31 3.44 -19.13
C VAL A 50 3.83 3.73 -18.84
N ALA A 51 2.94 3.57 -19.83
CA ALA A 51 1.50 3.74 -19.62
C ALA A 51 0.95 2.72 -18.60
N ARG A 52 1.40 1.47 -18.69
CA ARG A 52 1.06 0.43 -17.70
C ARG A 52 1.60 0.79 -16.32
N ALA A 53 2.86 1.20 -16.20
CA ALA A 53 3.45 1.62 -14.93
C ALA A 53 2.66 2.78 -14.28
N ALA A 54 2.20 3.75 -15.07
CA ALA A 54 1.38 4.85 -14.57
C ALA A 54 0.05 4.35 -13.95
N GLN A 55 -0.60 3.35 -14.56
CA GLN A 55 -1.81 2.73 -14.01
C GLN A 55 -1.52 2.01 -12.69
N LEU A 56 -0.42 1.26 -12.61
CA LEU A 56 -0.02 0.57 -11.37
C LEU A 56 0.28 1.56 -10.23
N ILE A 57 0.93 2.68 -10.54
CA ILE A 57 1.18 3.75 -9.56
C ILE A 57 -0.13 4.35 -9.03
N ALA A 58 -1.13 4.54 -9.89
CA ALA A 58 -2.44 5.02 -9.46
C ALA A 58 -3.08 4.04 -8.47
N VAL A 59 -3.08 2.75 -8.79
CA VAL A 59 -3.57 1.69 -7.89
C VAL A 59 -2.85 1.73 -6.54
N CYS A 60 -1.51 1.83 -6.54
CA CYS A 60 -0.73 1.92 -5.32
C CYS A 60 -1.14 3.11 -4.45
N ARG A 61 -1.36 4.28 -5.06
CA ARG A 61 -1.78 5.50 -4.34
C ARG A 61 -3.16 5.35 -3.75
N ASP A 62 -4.10 4.77 -4.50
CA ASP A 62 -5.46 4.55 -4.04
C ASP A 62 -5.48 3.59 -2.84
N ARG A 63 -4.68 2.51 -2.89
CA ARG A 63 -4.53 1.56 -1.77
C ARG A 63 -3.96 2.24 -0.52
N ILE A 64 -2.89 3.03 -0.67
CA ILE A 64 -2.30 3.76 0.47
C ILE A 64 -3.30 4.75 1.06
N SER A 65 -4.05 5.45 0.21
CA SER A 65 -5.05 6.43 0.65
C SER A 65 -6.20 5.74 1.39
N GLY A 66 -6.70 4.62 0.86
CA GLY A 66 -7.73 3.81 1.53
C GLY A 66 -7.25 3.27 2.87
N ALA A 67 -6.00 2.79 2.96
CA ALA A 67 -5.42 2.33 4.22
C ALA A 67 -5.32 3.45 5.26
N ARG A 68 -4.95 4.67 4.86
CA ARG A 68 -4.92 5.84 5.76
C ARG A 68 -6.30 6.17 6.33
N VAL A 69 -7.33 6.17 5.48
CA VAL A 69 -8.71 6.41 5.92
C VAL A 69 -9.15 5.37 6.96
N GLN A 70 -8.88 4.09 6.72
CA GLN A 70 -9.21 3.03 7.68
C GLN A 70 -8.47 3.21 9.01
N ILE A 71 -7.20 3.63 8.98
CA ILE A 71 -6.43 3.93 10.21
C ILE A 71 -7.08 5.09 10.97
N ASP A 72 -7.44 6.17 10.27
CA ASP A 72 -8.06 7.35 10.89
C ASP A 72 -9.42 7.01 11.51
N GLU A 73 -10.23 6.16 10.86
CA GLU A 73 -11.50 5.64 11.39
C GLU A 73 -11.27 4.83 12.68
N VAL A 74 -10.31 3.91 12.69
CA VAL A 74 -9.98 3.11 13.88
C VAL A 74 -9.51 3.98 15.04
N LEU A 75 -8.70 5.02 14.77
CA LEU A 75 -8.26 5.97 15.79
C LEU A 75 -9.43 6.78 16.36
N ALA A 76 -10.34 7.26 15.51
CA ALA A 76 -11.53 7.99 15.94
C ALA A 76 -12.45 7.13 16.83
N ASP A 77 -12.63 5.86 16.47
CA ASP A 77 -13.40 4.90 17.26
C ASP A 77 -12.75 4.65 18.64
N LEU A 78 -11.42 4.53 18.70
CA LEU A 78 -10.68 4.37 19.96
C LEU A 78 -10.81 5.60 20.86
N ASP A 79 -10.71 6.81 20.31
CA ASP A 79 -10.86 8.05 21.07
C ASP A 79 -12.30 8.25 21.58
N ALA A 80 -13.31 7.84 20.78
CA ALA A 80 -14.71 7.91 21.19
C ALA A 80 -15.06 6.99 22.39
N VAL A 81 -14.27 5.94 22.62
CA VAL A 81 -14.44 5.01 23.74
C VAL A 81 -13.78 5.53 25.02
N VAL A 82 -12.83 6.48 24.94
CA VAL A 82 -12.22 7.12 26.10
C VAL A 82 -13.08 8.32 26.52
N PRO A 83 -13.79 8.28 27.67
CA PRO A 83 -14.53 9.45 28.13
C PRO A 83 -13.54 10.61 28.33
N PRO A 84 -13.93 11.86 28.01
CA PRO A 84 -13.04 13.00 28.15
C PRO A 84 -12.56 13.05 29.59
N VAL A 85 -11.25 12.86 29.80
CA VAL A 85 -10.65 13.15 31.09
C VAL A 85 -10.92 14.63 31.34
N GLN A 86 -11.82 14.92 32.28
CA GLN A 86 -11.99 16.28 32.76
C GLN A 86 -10.70 16.63 33.49
N THR A 87 -9.70 17.11 32.77
CA THR A 87 -8.63 17.92 33.36
C THR A 87 -9.30 19.23 33.75
N SER A 88 -9.97 19.19 34.91
CA SER A 88 -10.54 20.36 35.54
C SER A 88 -9.41 21.37 35.75
N PRO A 89 -9.45 22.57 35.16
CA PRO A 89 -8.60 23.66 35.60
C PRO A 89 -9.18 24.12 36.95
N GLY A 90 -8.62 23.59 38.02
CA GLY A 90 -8.93 24.00 39.39
C GLY A 90 -7.63 24.22 40.15
N GLU A 91 -7.10 25.45 40.05
CA GLU A 91 -6.13 26.01 40.99
C GLU A 91 -6.60 25.84 42.45
N PRO A 92 -5.69 25.84 43.43
CA PRO A 92 -5.72 27.00 44.31
C PRO A 92 -4.35 27.44 44.91
N THR A 93 -4.20 28.77 44.98
CA THR A 93 -3.31 29.61 45.83
C THR A 93 -1.97 30.02 45.26
#